data_AF-A0A2H5BC62-F1
#
_entry.id   AF-A0A2H5BC62-F1
#
_cell.length_a   1.000
_cell.length_b   1.000
_cell.length_c   1.000
_cell.angle_alpha   90.00
_cell.angle_beta   90.00
_cell.angle_gamma   90.00
#
_symmetry.space_group_name_H-M   'P 1'
#
loop_
_entity.id
_entity.type
_entity.pdbx_description
1 polymer ?
#
loop_
_entity_poly.entity_id
_entity_poly.type
_entity_poly.pdbx_seq_one_letter_code
_entity_poly.pdbx_strand_id
1 'polypeptide(L)'
;MTEQPGPQQRIADAIRPAMLDGLQDAELIGAPGAVRINQWVDWIAAVVAGHVVGPIAAERDAFADRVDTLTEVARRHKEGYREAARDVQLLEARVAELEAEVARLREPGGPAGDQEVQPEVPPVGEDTPAQSLRDRLLARYPATAEALDRRASGNAEG
;
A
#
# COMPACT_ATOMS: atom_id res chain seq x y z
N MET A 1 -2.08 3.87 -29.85
CA MET A 1 -1.56 4.82 -28.85
C MET A 1 -0.47 5.62 -29.55
N THR A 2 -0.69 6.91 -29.80
CA THR A 2 0.34 7.77 -30.40
C THR A 2 1.32 8.15 -29.33
N GLU A 3 2.57 7.68 -29.44
CA GLU A 3 3.65 8.12 -28.56
C GLU A 3 3.79 9.64 -28.68
N GLN A 4 3.71 10.32 -27.55
CA GLN A 4 3.97 11.75 -27.52
C GLN A 4 5.43 11.99 -27.88
N PRO A 5 5.74 12.93 -28.78
CA PRO A 5 7.12 13.25 -29.09
C PRO A 5 7.88 13.64 -27.82
N GLY A 6 9.10 13.13 -27.69
CA GLY A 6 9.96 13.37 -26.54
C GLY A 6 10.26 14.87 -26.34
N PRO A 7 10.64 15.29 -25.13
CA PRO A 7 10.85 16.70 -24.81
C PRO A 7 11.87 17.37 -25.72
N GLN A 8 12.94 16.66 -26.14
CA GLN A 8 13.92 17.19 -27.09
C GLN A 8 13.30 17.50 -28.45
N GLN A 9 12.42 16.62 -28.95
CA GLN A 9 11.71 16.81 -30.22
C GLN A 9 10.76 18.01 -30.13
N ARG A 10 9.98 18.11 -29.05
CA ARG A 10 9.06 19.25 -28.83
C ARG A 10 9.78 20.59 -28.74
N ILE A 11 10.91 20.63 -28.01
CA ILE A 11 11.74 21.84 -27.91
C ILE A 11 12.31 22.19 -29.28
N ALA A 12 12.85 21.21 -30.01
CA ALA A 12 13.38 21.42 -31.35
C ALA A 12 12.29 21.92 -32.31
N ASP A 13 11.09 21.36 -32.26
CA ASP A 13 9.97 21.76 -33.11
C ASP A 13 9.47 23.17 -32.76
N ALA A 14 9.51 23.56 -31.48
CA ALA A 14 9.14 24.90 -31.02
C ALA A 14 10.21 25.97 -31.37
N ILE A 15 11.49 25.62 -31.28
CA ILE A 15 12.61 26.57 -31.45
C ILE A 15 13.03 26.72 -32.91
N ARG A 16 13.08 25.61 -33.66
CA ARG A 16 13.68 25.55 -35.00
C ARG A 16 13.07 26.51 -36.02
N PRO A 17 11.74 26.68 -36.14
CA PRO A 17 11.16 27.60 -37.12
C PRO A 17 11.58 29.05 -36.84
N ALA A 18 11.43 29.51 -35.60
CA ALA A 18 11.82 30.86 -35.20
C ALA A 18 13.33 31.10 -35.33
N MET A 19 14.15 30.06 -35.06
CA MET A 19 15.59 30.10 -35.29
C MET A 19 15.94 30.34 -36.77
N LEU A 20 15.30 29.61 -37.67
CA LEU A 20 15.58 29.69 -39.11
C LEU A 20 15.11 31.03 -39.69
N ASP A 21 13.91 31.49 -39.31
CA ASP A 21 13.34 32.74 -39.83
C ASP A 21 14.09 33.97 -39.31
N GLY A 22 14.45 34.00 -38.02
CA GLY A 22 15.06 35.20 -37.45
C GLY A 22 16.58 35.30 -37.62
N LEU A 23 17.26 34.25 -38.07
CA LEU A 23 18.68 34.30 -38.45
C LEU A 23 18.91 34.77 -39.90
N GLN A 24 17.90 34.67 -40.77
CA GLN A 24 18.07 34.97 -42.19
C GLN A 24 18.42 36.45 -42.46
N ASP A 25 17.92 37.38 -41.65
CA ASP A 25 18.08 38.83 -41.86
C ASP A 25 18.67 39.58 -40.65
N ALA A 26 19.21 38.88 -39.65
CA ALA A 26 19.72 39.51 -38.43
C ALA A 26 21.17 40.02 -38.57
N GLU A 27 21.38 41.31 -38.30
CA GLU A 27 22.72 41.86 -38.07
C GLU A 27 23.19 41.47 -36.66
N LEU A 28 24.12 40.50 -36.59
CA LEU A 28 24.60 39.91 -35.33
C LEU A 28 25.91 40.54 -34.81
N ILE A 29 26.48 41.49 -35.54
CA ILE A 29 27.77 42.10 -35.21
C ILE A 29 27.54 43.44 -34.49
N GLY A 30 28.34 43.70 -33.46
CA GLY A 30 28.28 44.96 -32.70
C GLY A 30 27.19 45.00 -31.62
N ALA A 31 26.98 46.17 -31.03
CA ALA A 31 26.07 46.33 -29.89
C ALA A 31 24.60 45.94 -30.19
N PRO A 32 24.01 46.26 -31.37
CA PRO A 32 22.66 45.80 -31.72
C PRO A 32 22.55 44.28 -31.82
N GLY A 33 23.59 43.62 -32.36
CA GLY A 33 23.67 42.16 -32.43
C GLY A 33 23.69 41.50 -31.06
N ALA A 34 24.45 42.06 -30.12
CA ALA A 34 24.50 41.55 -28.73
C ALA A 34 23.14 41.62 -28.03
N VAL A 35 22.38 42.71 -28.22
CA VAL A 35 21.02 42.85 -27.67
C VAL A 35 20.09 41.78 -28.25
N ARG A 36 20.16 41.56 -29.57
CA ARG A 36 19.32 40.56 -30.25
C ARG A 36 19.65 39.12 -29.81
N ILE A 37 20.94 38.81 -29.65
CA ILE A 37 21.38 37.50 -29.14
C ILE A 37 20.85 37.27 -27.72
N ASN A 38 20.92 38.26 -26.83
CA ASN A 38 20.41 38.12 -25.47
C ASN A 38 18.89 37.89 -25.44
N GLN A 39 18.13 38.63 -26.24
CA GLN A 39 16.68 38.42 -26.38
C GLN A 39 16.34 37.00 -26.85
N TRP A 40 17.18 36.43 -27.72
CA TRP A 40 17.02 35.06 -28.18
C TRP A 40 17.33 34.02 -27.11
N VAL A 41 18.40 34.23 -26.35
CA VAL A 41 18.75 33.36 -25.23
C VAL A 41 17.63 33.37 -24.18
N ASP A 42 17.07 34.55 -23.86
CA ASP A 42 15.97 34.68 -22.91
C ASP A 42 14.70 33.96 -23.41
N TRP A 43 14.38 34.10 -24.70
CA TRP A 43 13.24 33.41 -25.29
C TRP A 43 13.43 31.88 -25.31
N ILE A 44 14.61 31.38 -25.72
CA ILE A 44 14.93 29.95 -25.68
C ILE A 44 14.84 29.41 -24.26
N ALA A 45 15.37 30.14 -23.27
CA ALA A 45 15.29 29.76 -21.87
C ALA A 45 13.84 29.64 -21.39
N ALA A 46 12.96 30.58 -21.78
CA ALA A 46 11.54 30.52 -21.46
C ALA A 46 10.84 29.30 -22.09
N VAL A 47 11.14 28.98 -23.36
CA VAL A 47 10.59 27.82 -24.07
C VAL A 47 11.05 26.50 -23.41
N VAL A 48 12.34 26.38 -23.09
CA VAL A 48 12.88 25.20 -22.40
C VAL A 48 12.30 25.07 -20.99
N ALA A 49 12.16 26.17 -20.25
CA ALA A 49 11.52 26.16 -18.94
C ALA A 49 10.08 25.63 -19.02
N GLY A 50 9.31 26.06 -20.02
CA GLY A 50 7.95 25.58 -20.25
C GLY A 50 7.86 24.09 -20.62
N HIS A 51 8.78 23.58 -21.45
CA HIS A 51 8.70 22.20 -21.94
C HIS A 51 9.45 21.15 -21.12
N VAL A 52 10.39 21.57 -20.28
CA VAL A 52 11.21 20.67 -19.45
C VAL A 52 10.91 20.87 -17.98
N VAL A 53 11.09 22.10 -17.48
CA VAL A 53 11.01 22.37 -16.05
C VAL A 53 9.58 22.26 -15.54
N GLY A 54 8.61 22.80 -16.27
CA GLY A 54 7.19 22.71 -15.92
C GLY A 54 6.68 21.27 -15.75
N PRO A 55 6.84 20.38 -16.76
CA PRO A 55 6.41 18.99 -16.66
C PRO A 55 7.12 18.21 -15.54
N ILE A 56 8.42 18.41 -15.36
CA ILE A 56 9.17 17.75 -14.26
C ILE A 56 8.65 18.21 -12.90
N ALA A 57 8.37 19.51 -12.73
CA ALA A 57 7.78 20.02 -11.50
C ALA A 57 6.40 19.40 -11.24
N ALA A 58 5.54 19.33 -12.27
CA ALA A 58 4.23 18.71 -12.15
C ALA A 58 4.31 17.20 -11.81
N GLU A 59 5.25 16.46 -12.42
CA GLU A 59 5.47 15.05 -12.09
C GLU A 59 6.01 14.85 -10.67
N ARG A 60 6.92 15.71 -10.23
CA ARG A 60 7.43 15.73 -8.86
C ARG A 60 6.30 15.96 -7.86
N ASP A 61 5.45 16.95 -8.11
CA ASP A 61 4.36 17.29 -7.21
C ASP A 61 3.32 16.16 -7.17
N ALA A 62 2.96 15.59 -8.32
CA ALA A 62 2.10 14.40 -8.38
C ALA A 62 2.72 13.16 -7.69
N PHE A 63 4.05 13.03 -7.72
CA PHE A 63 4.74 11.98 -6.98
C PHE A 63 4.65 12.21 -5.46
N ALA A 64 4.82 13.44 -5.00
CA ALA A 64 4.66 13.79 -3.59
C ALA A 64 3.24 13.46 -3.09
N ASP A 65 2.21 13.82 -3.84
CA ASP A 65 0.81 13.50 -3.50
C ASP A 65 0.56 11.99 -3.38
N ARG A 66 1.18 11.19 -4.26
CA ARG A 66 1.10 9.72 -4.19
C ARG A 66 1.82 9.17 -2.96
N VAL A 67 2.97 9.71 -2.59
CA VAL A 67 3.71 9.31 -1.38
C VAL A 67 2.91 9.63 -0.13
N ASP A 68 2.28 10.80 -0.06
CA ASP A 68 1.43 11.19 1.06
C ASP A 68 0.22 10.27 1.18
N THR A 69 -0.42 9.95 0.06
CA THR A 69 -1.54 8.99 0.02
C THR A 69 -1.13 7.61 0.51
N LEU A 70 0.02 7.09 0.06
CA LEU A 70 0.53 5.79 0.51
C LEU A 70 0.87 5.79 2.00
N THR A 71 1.42 6.90 2.50
CA THR A 71 1.72 7.07 3.92
C THR A 71 0.45 7.01 4.77
N GLU A 72 -0.62 7.67 4.32
CA GLU A 72 -1.90 7.64 5.00
C GLU A 72 -2.54 6.23 4.99
N VAL A 73 -2.49 5.53 3.85
CA VAL A 73 -2.97 4.14 3.75
C VAL A 73 -2.19 3.22 4.69
N ALA A 74 -0.86 3.35 4.73
CA ALA A 74 -0.01 2.57 5.61
C ALA A 74 -0.34 2.83 7.09
N ARG A 75 -0.57 4.10 7.46
CA ARG A 75 -1.00 4.48 8.81
C ARG A 75 -2.34 3.84 9.17
N ARG A 76 -3.34 3.95 8.30
CA ARG A 76 -4.66 3.34 8.49
C ARG A 76 -4.57 1.82 8.63
N HIS A 77 -3.76 1.16 7.81
CA HIS A 77 -3.53 -0.29 7.93
C HIS A 77 -2.92 -0.65 9.28
N LYS A 78 -1.90 0.09 9.73
CA LYS A 78 -1.27 -0.14 11.04
C LYS A 78 -2.26 0.04 12.19
N GLU A 79 -3.12 1.05 12.10
CA GLU A 79 -4.19 1.28 13.07
C GLU A 79 -5.21 0.13 13.05
N GLY A 80 -5.67 -0.31 11.87
CA GLY A 80 -6.59 -1.44 11.74
C GLY A 80 -6.01 -2.77 12.25
N TYR A 81 -4.72 -3.03 12.05
CA TYR A 81 -4.04 -4.19 12.64
C TYR A 81 -4.04 -4.14 14.17
N ARG A 82 -3.82 -2.96 14.76
CA ARG A 82 -3.86 -2.80 16.22
C ARG A 82 -5.27 -2.99 16.78
N GLU A 83 -6.29 -2.53 16.07
CA GLU A 83 -7.70 -2.75 16.43
C GLU A 83 -8.06 -4.23 16.37
N ALA A 84 -7.76 -4.91 15.26
CA ALA A 84 -7.99 -6.34 15.12
C ALA A 84 -7.25 -7.17 16.20
N ALA A 85 -6.03 -6.79 16.58
CA ALA A 85 -5.30 -7.45 17.65
C ALA A 85 -6.00 -7.30 19.02
N ARG A 86 -6.62 -6.15 19.30
CA ARG A 86 -7.42 -5.95 20.53
C ARG A 86 -8.69 -6.78 20.49
N ASP A 87 -9.37 -6.84 19.36
CA ASP A 87 -10.59 -7.64 19.19
C ASP A 87 -10.32 -9.12 19.40
N VAL A 88 -9.19 -9.62 18.89
CA VAL A 88 -8.74 -11.01 19.14
C VAL A 88 -8.54 -11.26 20.64
N GLN A 89 -7.87 -10.36 21.36
CA GLN A 89 -7.68 -10.51 22.81
C GLN A 89 -9.01 -10.53 23.58
N LEU A 90 -9.95 -9.67 23.18
CA LEU A 90 -11.29 -9.63 23.78
C LEU A 90 -12.08 -10.92 23.50
N LEU A 91 -12.01 -11.43 22.27
CA LEU A 91 -12.61 -12.71 21.89
C LEU A 91 -11.99 -13.87 22.65
N GLU A 92 -10.66 -13.91 22.79
CA GLU A 92 -9.96 -14.94 23.57
C GLU A 92 -10.41 -14.93 25.05
N ALA A 93 -10.55 -13.75 25.66
CA ALA A 93 -11.06 -13.63 27.03
C ALA A 93 -12.51 -14.13 27.16
N ARG A 94 -13.38 -13.79 26.20
CA ARG A 94 -14.78 -14.25 26.20
C ARG A 94 -14.88 -15.76 25.98
N VAL A 95 -14.04 -16.33 25.13
CA VAL A 95 -13.99 -17.79 24.95
C VAL A 95 -13.55 -18.45 26.25
N ALA A 96 -12.51 -17.95 26.93
CA ALA A 96 -12.08 -18.50 28.21
C ALA A 96 -13.20 -18.45 29.28
N GLU A 97 -13.97 -17.37 29.33
CA GLU A 97 -15.12 -17.25 30.22
C GLU A 97 -16.22 -18.27 29.89
N LEU A 98 -16.55 -18.42 28.60
CA LEU A 98 -17.54 -19.40 28.14
C LEU A 98 -17.07 -20.84 28.37
N GLU A 99 -15.78 -21.13 28.18
CA GLU A 99 -15.19 -22.43 28.49
C GLU A 99 -15.29 -22.75 29.99
N ALA A 100 -15.03 -21.76 30.86
CA ALA A 100 -15.20 -21.93 32.30
C ALA A 100 -16.68 -22.16 32.69
N GLU A 101 -17.63 -21.45 32.06
CA GLU A 101 -19.06 -21.68 32.27
C GLU A 101 -19.49 -23.08 31.82
N VAL A 102 -19.05 -23.52 30.63
CA VAL A 102 -19.33 -24.88 30.14
C VAL A 102 -18.72 -25.93 31.07
N ALA A 103 -17.52 -25.70 31.60
CA ALA A 103 -16.90 -26.60 32.58
C ALA A 103 -17.73 -26.71 33.86
N ARG A 104 -18.23 -25.58 34.39
CA ARG A 104 -19.17 -25.56 35.53
C ARG A 104 -20.44 -26.35 35.25
N LEU A 105 -21.02 -26.21 34.06
CA LEU A 105 -22.23 -26.93 33.65
C LEU A 105 -22.00 -28.43 33.42
N ARG A 106 -20.74 -28.84 33.15
CA ARG A 106 -20.34 -30.24 32.97
C ARG A 106 -19.95 -30.95 34.25
N GLU A 107 -19.66 -30.24 35.35
CA GLU A 107 -19.38 -30.89 36.63
C GLU A 107 -20.58 -31.77 37.03
N PRO A 108 -20.38 -33.08 37.26
CA PRO A 108 -21.48 -34.00 37.51
C PRO A 108 -22.02 -33.76 38.92
N GLY A 109 -23.05 -32.91 39.00
CA GLY A 109 -23.62 -32.39 40.23
C GLY A 109 -25.15 -32.47 40.35
N GLY A 110 -25.78 -33.48 39.71
CA GLY A 110 -27.01 -34.14 40.20
C GLY A 110 -28.33 -33.95 39.41
N PRO A 111 -29.32 -34.87 39.53
CA PRO A 111 -29.27 -36.32 39.69
C PRO A 111 -29.69 -37.07 38.40
N ALA A 112 -29.53 -38.39 38.42
CA ALA A 112 -29.99 -39.31 37.38
C ALA A 112 -31.45 -39.05 36.96
N GLY A 113 -31.63 -38.86 35.66
CA GLY A 113 -32.93 -38.77 35.01
C GLY A 113 -32.73 -38.99 33.52
N ASP A 114 -32.73 -40.27 33.14
CA ASP A 114 -32.87 -40.84 31.80
C ASP A 114 -32.99 -39.85 30.63
N GLN A 115 -31.98 -39.86 29.76
CA GLN A 115 -32.23 -40.02 28.33
C GLN A 115 -30.94 -40.36 27.58
N GLU A 116 -30.87 -41.63 27.17
CA GLU A 116 -30.04 -42.09 26.06
C GLU A 116 -30.35 -41.26 24.81
N VAL A 117 -29.43 -40.39 24.41
CA VAL A 117 -29.19 -40.11 22.98
C VAL A 117 -27.68 -39.98 22.81
N GLN A 118 -27.05 -41.07 22.38
CA GLN A 118 -25.71 -41.00 21.79
C GLN A 118 -25.82 -40.37 20.41
N PRO A 119 -25.09 -39.28 20.13
CA PRO A 119 -24.33 -39.18 18.91
C PRO A 119 -22.87 -39.50 19.26
N GLU A 120 -22.39 -40.56 18.65
CA GLU A 120 -21.01 -41.04 18.71
C GLU A 120 -20.05 -39.90 18.30
N VAL A 121 -19.45 -39.25 19.29
CA VAL A 121 -18.29 -38.36 19.10
C VAL A 121 -17.07 -39.14 19.61
N PRO A 122 -16.04 -39.37 18.78
CA PRO A 122 -14.87 -40.12 19.22
C PRO A 122 -14.20 -39.40 20.41
N PRO A 123 -13.63 -40.15 21.36
CA PRO A 123 -13.12 -39.59 22.60
C PRO A 123 -11.92 -38.69 22.30
N VAL A 124 -12.04 -37.40 22.59
CA VAL A 124 -10.89 -36.50 22.67
C VAL A 124 -10.14 -36.88 23.94
N GLY A 125 -9.08 -37.66 23.75
CA GLY A 125 -8.14 -38.03 24.79
C GLY A 125 -7.40 -36.81 25.35
N GLU A 126 -7.33 -36.80 26.68
CA GLU A 126 -6.19 -36.40 27.52
C GLU A 126 -5.67 -34.95 27.42
N ASP A 127 -5.90 -34.21 28.52
CA ASP A 127 -4.95 -33.32 29.19
C ASP A 127 -3.92 -32.61 28.30
N THR A 128 -4.41 -31.73 27.42
CA THR A 128 -3.54 -30.79 26.71
C THR A 128 -3.54 -29.47 27.48
N PRO A 129 -2.37 -28.94 27.89
CA PRO A 129 -2.31 -27.65 28.58
C PRO A 129 -2.94 -26.61 27.65
N ALA A 130 -3.80 -25.74 28.20
CA ALA A 130 -4.63 -24.76 27.50
C ALA A 130 -4.02 -24.27 26.18
N GLN A 131 -4.26 -25.03 25.10
CA GLN A 131 -3.74 -24.67 23.80
C GLN A 131 -4.45 -23.41 23.38
N SER A 132 -3.66 -22.41 22.96
CA SER A 132 -4.21 -21.13 22.54
C SER A 132 -5.29 -21.37 21.48
N LEU A 133 -6.33 -20.54 21.47
CA LEU A 133 -7.41 -20.63 20.48
C LEU A 133 -6.84 -20.70 19.05
N ARG A 134 -5.73 -20.00 18.83
CA ARG A 134 -4.94 -20.03 17.59
C ARG A 134 -4.46 -21.44 17.27
N ASP A 135 -3.81 -22.14 18.20
CA ASP A 135 -3.30 -23.50 17.97
C ASP A 135 -4.44 -24.49 17.68
N ARG A 136 -5.57 -24.33 18.37
CA ARG A 136 -6.77 -25.15 18.13
C ARG A 136 -7.39 -24.89 16.76
N LEU A 137 -7.44 -23.64 16.31
CA LEU A 137 -7.93 -23.29 14.97
C LEU A 137 -6.97 -23.76 13.86
N LEU A 138 -5.65 -23.67 14.08
CA LEU A 138 -4.65 -24.17 13.15
C LEU A 138 -4.71 -25.70 13.03
N ALA A 139 -4.91 -26.42 14.13
CA ALA A 139 -5.09 -27.87 14.13
C ALA A 139 -6.40 -28.31 13.44
N ARG A 140 -7.47 -27.53 13.59
CA ARG A 140 -8.79 -27.86 13.01
C ARG A 140 -8.93 -27.45 11.54
N TYR A 141 -8.17 -26.45 11.09
CA TYR A 141 -8.23 -25.92 9.74
C TYR A 141 -6.81 -25.68 9.17
N PRO A 142 -6.13 -26.74 8.71
CA PRO A 142 -4.74 -26.65 8.24
C PRO A 142 -4.57 -25.77 6.99
N ALA A 143 -5.59 -25.68 6.13
CA ALA A 143 -5.58 -24.81 4.94
C ALA A 143 -5.49 -23.32 5.30
N THR A 144 -6.06 -22.89 6.43
CA THR A 144 -5.94 -21.51 6.94
C THR A 144 -4.59 -21.25 7.64
N ALA A 145 -3.94 -22.29 8.15
CA ALA A 145 -2.60 -22.19 8.74
C ALA A 145 -1.54 -21.80 7.70
N GLU A 146 -1.52 -22.47 6.55
CA GLU A 146 -0.59 -22.17 5.45
C GLU A 146 -0.81 -20.78 4.83
N ALA A 147 -2.03 -20.25 4.89
CA ALA A 147 -2.35 -18.91 4.39
C ALA A 147 -1.84 -17.81 5.35
N LEU A 148 -1.89 -18.04 6.66
CA LEU A 148 -1.34 -17.15 7.68
C LEU A 148 0.20 -17.19 7.69
N ASP A 149 0.79 -18.37 7.52
CA ASP A 149 2.25 -18.55 7.55
C ASP A 149 2.92 -17.90 6.33
N ARG A 150 2.37 -18.10 5.11
CA ARG A 150 2.82 -17.38 3.90
C ARG A 150 2.76 -15.85 4.05
N ARG A 151 1.79 -15.33 4.81
CA ARG A 151 1.62 -13.89 5.04
C ARG A 151 2.59 -13.36 6.09
N ALA A 152 2.97 -14.18 7.07
CA ALA A 152 3.98 -13.86 8.07
C ALA A 152 5.40 -13.88 7.46
N SER A 153 5.71 -14.90 6.64
CA SER A 153 7.00 -14.99 5.93
C SER A 153 7.15 -13.92 4.85
N GLY A 154 6.06 -13.56 4.14
CA GLY A 154 6.09 -12.49 3.14
C GLY A 154 6.28 -11.06 3.70
N ASN A 155 6.07 -10.85 5.00
CA ASN A 155 6.31 -9.58 5.68
C ASN A 155 7.72 -9.46 6.30
N ALA A 156 8.54 -10.52 6.25
CA ALA A 156 9.89 -10.54 6.81
C ALA A 156 10.99 -10.17 5.80
N GLU A 157 10.67 -10.04 4.51
CA GLU A 157 11.62 -9.70 3.43
C GLU A 157 11.37 -8.32 2.77
N GLY A 158 10.60 -7.43 3.40
CA GLY A 158 10.25 -6.10 2.87
C GLY A 158 10.90 -4.95 3.63
#